data_AF-A0A524RKW8-F1
#
_entry.id   AF-A0A524RKW8-F1
#
_cell.length_a   1.000
_cell.length_b   1.000
_cell.length_c   1.000
_cell.angle_alpha   90.00
_cell.angle_beta   90.00
_cell.angle_gamma   90.00
#
_symmetry.space_group_name_H-M   'P 1'
#
loop_
_entity.id
_entity.type
_entity.pdbx_description
1 polymer ?
#
loop_
_entity_poly.entity_id
_entity_poly.type
_entity_poly.pdbx_seq_one_letter_code
_entity_poly.pdbx_strand_id
1 'polypeptide(L)'
;MSKPYWLSAMLVLLFAAGSAGPAHAKCGISSRISHNDSDCLTAKWDNAANWLSINKYQVKNECSDLGTVFAKLDVKNWQDLTEELSDDQWEKGSTDLLNIRHIYCCSDLSDLCNRSDIEDDN
;
A
#
# COMPACT_ATOMS: atom_id res chain seq x y z
N MET A 1 -17.90 65.24 -23.34
CA MET A 1 -16.80 64.26 -23.28
C MET A 1 -16.04 64.57 -22.00
N SER A 2 -15.86 63.69 -21.02
CA SER A 2 -15.21 62.37 -21.08
C SER A 2 -15.51 61.56 -19.80
N LYS A 3 -15.71 60.24 -19.91
CA LYS A 3 -15.80 59.29 -18.77
C LYS A 3 -14.45 58.61 -18.56
N PRO A 4 -13.95 58.48 -17.32
CA PRO A 4 -12.92 57.50 -17.01
C PRO A 4 -13.54 56.27 -16.35
N TYR A 5 -13.45 55.15 -17.05
CA TYR A 5 -13.74 53.81 -16.55
C TYR A 5 -12.49 53.31 -15.82
N TRP A 6 -12.61 52.95 -14.55
CA TRP A 6 -11.54 52.25 -13.83
C TRP A 6 -11.97 50.81 -13.60
N LEU A 7 -11.41 49.95 -14.46
CA LEU A 7 -11.39 48.50 -14.32
C LEU A 7 -10.49 48.16 -13.12
N SER A 8 -11.00 47.39 -12.17
CA SER A 8 -10.17 46.67 -11.21
C SER A 8 -10.73 45.27 -11.06
N ALA A 9 -10.31 44.39 -11.97
CA ALA A 9 -10.44 42.96 -11.81
C ALA A 9 -9.24 42.48 -10.99
N MET A 10 -9.42 42.33 -9.68
CA MET A 10 -8.46 41.58 -8.86
C MET A 10 -8.69 40.09 -9.09
N LEU A 11 -7.81 39.49 -9.88
CA LEU A 11 -7.72 38.04 -10.05
C LEU A 11 -6.99 37.47 -8.83
N VAL A 12 -7.74 36.87 -7.89
CA VAL A 12 -7.16 36.11 -6.78
C VAL A 12 -6.82 34.71 -7.28
N LEU A 13 -5.54 34.47 -7.55
CA LEU A 13 -4.99 33.13 -7.74
C LEU A 13 -4.94 32.43 -6.38
N LEU A 14 -6.00 31.72 -6.02
CA LEU A 14 -5.95 30.74 -4.93
C LEU A 14 -5.09 29.58 -5.39
N PHE A 15 -3.89 29.48 -4.82
CA PHE A 15 -3.08 28.28 -4.86
C PHE A 15 -3.90 27.13 -4.28
N ALA A 16 -4.37 26.23 -5.15
CA ALA A 16 -4.85 24.93 -4.73
C ALA A 16 -3.63 24.18 -4.17
N ALA A 17 -3.47 24.19 -2.85
CA ALA A 17 -2.63 23.22 -2.17
C ALA A 17 -3.24 21.85 -2.47
N GLY A 18 -2.70 21.18 -3.49
CA GLY A 18 -2.98 19.80 -3.75
C GLY A 18 -2.60 19.02 -2.50
N SER A 19 -3.60 18.56 -1.77
CA SER A 19 -3.43 17.52 -0.78
C SER A 19 -2.93 16.28 -1.52
N ALA A 20 -1.61 16.15 -1.66
CA ALA A 20 -0.97 14.86 -1.78
C ALA A 20 -1.14 14.16 -0.43
N GLY A 21 -2.38 13.74 -0.13
CA GLY A 21 -2.56 12.61 0.76
C GLY A 21 -1.83 11.43 0.14
N PRO A 22 -1.37 10.45 0.94
CA PRO A 22 -0.77 9.25 0.38
C PRO A 22 -1.75 8.73 -0.66
N ALA A 23 -1.36 8.80 -1.94
CA ALA A 23 -2.05 8.06 -2.96
C ALA A 23 -1.83 6.63 -2.49
N HIS A 24 -2.83 6.04 -1.85
CA HIS A 24 -2.91 4.61 -1.63
C HIS A 24 -2.91 4.03 -3.04
N ALA A 25 -1.72 3.91 -3.62
CA ALA A 25 -1.54 3.45 -4.96
C ALA A 25 -2.13 2.05 -4.91
N LYS A 26 -3.25 1.89 -5.60
CA LYS A 26 -4.02 0.66 -5.48
C LYS A 26 -3.22 -0.37 -6.25
N CYS A 27 -2.49 -1.21 -5.52
CA CYS A 27 -1.88 -2.41 -6.07
C CYS A 27 -2.96 -3.21 -6.83
N GLY A 28 -2.82 -3.19 -8.14
CA GLY A 28 -3.79 -3.74 -9.08
C GLY A 28 -3.83 -5.26 -8.94
N ILE A 29 -4.94 -5.90 -9.32
CA ILE A 29 -5.02 -7.37 -9.26
C ILE A 29 -3.94 -8.02 -10.14
N SER A 30 -3.61 -7.41 -11.29
CA SER A 30 -2.56 -7.87 -12.20
C SER A 30 -1.14 -7.76 -11.65
N SER A 31 -0.93 -6.93 -10.62
CA SER A 31 0.38 -6.66 -10.02
C SER A 31 0.54 -7.42 -8.68
N ARG A 32 -0.38 -8.33 -8.36
CA ARG A 32 -0.33 -9.12 -7.13
C ARG A 32 0.43 -10.41 -7.37
N ILE A 33 1.48 -10.59 -6.59
CA ILE A 33 2.20 -11.86 -6.49
C ILE A 33 1.82 -12.48 -5.16
N SER A 34 1.37 -13.74 -5.16
CA SER A 34 1.02 -14.44 -3.92
C SER A 34 2.21 -14.43 -2.96
N HIS A 35 1.99 -14.29 -1.65
CA HIS A 35 3.10 -14.38 -0.70
C HIS A 35 3.83 -15.74 -0.76
N ASN A 36 3.19 -16.80 -1.28
CA ASN A 36 3.84 -18.11 -1.47
C ASN A 36 4.78 -18.14 -2.68
N ASP A 37 4.56 -17.23 -3.63
CA ASP A 37 5.31 -17.12 -4.87
C ASP A 37 6.27 -15.91 -4.86
N SER A 38 6.30 -15.17 -3.74
CA SER A 38 7.16 -14.01 -3.54
C SER A 38 8.35 -14.39 -2.66
N ASP A 39 9.56 -14.13 -3.14
CA ASP A 39 10.77 -14.39 -2.36
C ASP A 39 10.95 -13.40 -1.20
N CYS A 40 10.36 -12.20 -1.32
CA CYS A 40 10.65 -11.07 -0.47
C CYS A 40 9.51 -10.69 0.48
N LEU A 41 8.35 -11.31 0.35
CA LEU A 41 7.25 -11.18 1.29
C LEU A 41 6.97 -12.50 1.99
N THR A 42 7.25 -12.55 3.30
CA THR A 42 6.74 -13.61 4.16
C THR A 42 5.45 -13.12 4.84
N ALA A 43 4.40 -13.93 4.81
CA ALA A 43 3.13 -13.61 5.44
C ALA A 43 2.57 -14.78 6.26
N LYS A 44 1.90 -14.47 7.38
CA LYS A 44 1.17 -15.40 8.24
C LYS A 44 -0.13 -14.75 8.68
N TRP A 45 -1.22 -15.49 8.71
CA TRP A 45 -2.47 -14.99 9.29
C TRP A 45 -3.27 -16.11 9.94
N ASP A 46 -4.11 -15.71 10.89
CA ASP A 46 -5.01 -16.60 11.60
C ASP A 46 -6.43 -16.01 11.54
N ASN A 47 -7.35 -16.80 10.99
CA ASN A 47 -8.77 -16.47 10.88
C ASN A 47 -9.59 -17.12 12.02
N ALA A 48 -9.06 -17.09 13.24
CA ALA A 48 -9.71 -17.66 14.42
C ALA A 48 -10.58 -16.66 15.19
N ALA A 49 -11.08 -15.59 14.54
CA ALA A 49 -11.99 -14.65 15.19
C ALA A 49 -13.25 -15.36 15.70
N ASN A 50 -13.56 -15.09 16.96
CA ASN A 50 -14.80 -15.49 17.61
C ASN A 50 -15.23 -14.38 18.58
N TRP A 51 -16.19 -14.66 19.46
CA TRP A 51 -16.69 -13.64 20.39
C TRP A 51 -15.64 -13.12 21.40
N LEU A 52 -14.48 -13.79 21.55
CA LEU A 52 -13.36 -13.40 22.42
C LEU A 52 -12.04 -13.12 21.68
N SER A 53 -11.94 -13.37 20.38
CA SER A 53 -10.70 -13.24 19.61
C SER A 53 -10.93 -12.52 18.29
N ILE A 54 -9.87 -11.87 17.82
CA ILE A 54 -9.83 -11.17 16.53
C ILE A 54 -8.86 -11.89 15.58
N ASN A 55 -9.11 -11.75 14.29
CA ASN A 55 -8.22 -12.21 13.23
C ASN A 55 -6.95 -11.39 13.24
N LYS A 56 -5.81 -12.05 13.06
CA LYS A 56 -4.49 -11.42 13.12
C LYS A 56 -3.67 -11.78 11.91
N TYR A 57 -2.76 -10.89 11.54
CA TYR A 57 -1.74 -11.17 10.53
C TYR A 57 -0.39 -10.68 10.99
N GLN A 58 0.62 -11.25 10.34
CA GLN A 58 2.00 -10.85 10.43
C GLN A 58 2.58 -10.87 9.02
N VAL A 59 3.30 -9.82 8.64
CA VAL A 59 4.00 -9.72 7.37
C VAL A 59 5.43 -9.25 7.64
N LYS A 60 6.35 -9.64 6.76
CA LYS A 60 7.76 -9.30 6.88
C LYS A 60 8.37 -9.15 5.49
N ASN A 61 9.23 -8.16 5.32
CA ASN A 61 10.09 -8.03 4.14
C ASN A 61 11.39 -8.84 4.36
N GLU A 62 11.61 -9.87 3.54
CA GLU A 62 12.83 -10.70 3.59
C GLU A 62 13.98 -10.12 2.76
N CYS A 63 13.76 -8.97 2.13
CA CYS A 63 14.66 -8.28 1.20
C CYS A 63 14.75 -6.79 1.53
N SER A 64 14.67 -6.44 2.82
CA SER A 64 14.70 -5.06 3.31
C SER A 64 16.02 -4.34 3.03
N ASP A 65 17.09 -5.10 2.80
CA ASP A 65 18.38 -4.61 2.35
C ASP A 65 18.36 -4.14 0.88
N LEU A 66 17.39 -4.60 0.09
CA LEU A 66 17.22 -4.27 -1.32
C LEU A 66 16.15 -3.20 -1.56
N GLY A 67 15.20 -3.03 -0.64
CA GLY A 67 14.18 -1.99 -0.75
C GLY A 67 12.93 -2.25 0.08
N THR A 68 11.90 -1.48 -0.19
CA THR A 68 10.59 -1.53 0.47
C THR A 68 9.67 -2.51 -0.24
N VAL A 69 8.94 -3.30 0.55
CA VAL A 69 7.89 -4.21 0.06
C VAL A 69 6.53 -3.71 0.50
N PHE A 70 5.56 -3.67 -0.42
CA PHE A 70 4.17 -3.39 -0.09
C PHE A 70 3.36 -4.69 -0.09
N ALA A 71 2.87 -5.07 1.09
CA ALA A 71 2.01 -6.23 1.26
C ALA A 71 0.53 -5.84 1.18
N LYS A 72 -0.25 -6.53 0.35
CA LYS A 72 -1.69 -6.31 0.22
C LYS A 72 -2.49 -7.47 0.77
N LEU A 73 -3.34 -7.16 1.74
CA LEU A 73 -4.23 -8.10 2.39
C LEU A 73 -5.59 -8.06 1.70
N ASP A 74 -5.99 -9.18 1.10
CA ASP A 74 -7.35 -9.38 0.61
C ASP A 74 -8.27 -9.75 1.78
N VAL A 75 -9.10 -8.80 2.21
CA VAL A 75 -10.00 -8.95 3.35
C VAL A 75 -11.42 -9.24 2.87
N LYS A 76 -12.01 -10.32 3.37
CA LYS A 76 -13.35 -10.75 2.98
C LYS A 76 -14.39 -9.69 3.32
N ASN A 77 -15.21 -9.32 2.33
CA ASN A 77 -16.29 -8.33 2.44
C ASN A 77 -15.84 -6.92 2.84
N TRP A 78 -14.56 -6.57 2.61
CA TRP A 78 -14.03 -5.26 2.92
C TRP A 78 -13.05 -4.78 1.86
N GLN A 79 -12.57 -3.54 2.00
CA GLN A 79 -11.48 -3.02 1.18
C GLN A 79 -10.17 -3.71 1.56
N ASP A 80 -9.38 -4.08 0.54
CA ASP A 80 -8.04 -4.58 0.76
C ASP A 80 -7.20 -3.57 1.56
N LEU A 81 -6.42 -4.08 2.51
CA LEU A 81 -5.44 -3.28 3.25
C LEU A 81 -4.08 -3.37 2.56
N THR A 82 -3.28 -2.32 2.66
CA THR A 82 -1.90 -2.30 2.17
C THR A 82 -0.99 -1.90 3.30
N GLU A 83 0.05 -2.70 3.54
CA GLU A 83 1.11 -2.46 4.52
C GLU A 83 2.42 -2.16 3.79
N GLU A 84 3.14 -1.15 4.25
CA GLU A 84 4.49 -0.81 3.79
C GLU A 84 5.52 -1.45 4.73
N LEU A 85 6.47 -2.20 4.17
CA LEU A 85 7.46 -2.97 4.91
C LEU A 85 8.86 -2.53 4.49
N SER A 86 9.44 -1.62 5.27
CA SER A 86 10.75 -1.03 4.99
C SER A 86 11.92 -1.74 5.70
N ASP A 87 11.64 -2.63 6.66
CA ASP A 87 12.66 -3.39 7.40
C ASP A 87 12.35 -4.89 7.48
N ASP A 88 13.27 -5.65 8.07
CA ASP A 88 13.16 -7.11 8.21
C ASP A 88 12.37 -7.55 9.45
N GLN A 89 11.69 -6.64 10.13
CA GLN A 89 10.90 -6.96 11.31
C GLN A 89 9.51 -7.45 10.91
N TRP A 90 8.91 -8.23 11.80
CA TRP A 90 7.53 -8.65 11.64
C TRP A 90 6.59 -7.51 11.97
N GLU A 91 5.95 -6.96 10.95
CA GLU A 91 4.80 -6.08 11.12
C GLU A 91 3.57 -6.91 11.45
N LYS A 92 2.82 -6.49 12.47
CA LYS A 92 1.69 -7.25 13.03
C LYS A 92 0.45 -6.39 13.03
N GLY A 93 -0.67 -6.95 12.60
CA GLY A 93 -1.95 -6.26 12.62
C GLY A 93 -3.14 -7.18 12.85
N SER A 94 -4.33 -6.58 12.76
CA SER A 94 -5.62 -7.22 12.96
C SER A 94 -6.60 -6.76 11.88
N THR A 95 -7.49 -7.67 11.47
CA THR A 95 -8.64 -7.36 10.62
C THR A 95 -9.96 -7.53 11.39
N ASP A 96 -9.89 -7.47 12.72
CA ASP A 96 -11.00 -7.64 13.66
C ASP A 96 -11.76 -8.94 13.42
N LEU A 97 -13.02 -8.87 13.00
CA LEU A 97 -13.87 -10.02 12.73
C LEU A 97 -13.84 -10.46 11.26
N LEU A 98 -13.08 -9.77 10.41
CA LEU A 98 -13.06 -10.00 8.97
C LEU A 98 -11.93 -10.93 8.59
N ASN A 99 -12.26 -11.98 7.84
CA ASN A 99 -11.27 -13.00 7.47
C ASN A 99 -10.36 -12.48 6.36
N ILE A 100 -9.07 -12.75 6.49
CA ILE A 100 -8.09 -12.56 5.43
C ILE A 100 -8.16 -13.77 4.49
N ARG A 101 -8.37 -13.52 3.21
CA ARG A 101 -8.40 -14.57 2.18
C ARG A 101 -6.98 -14.90 1.72
N HIS A 102 -6.23 -13.86 1.38
CA HIS A 102 -4.89 -13.95 0.82
C HIS A 102 -4.08 -12.72 1.20
N ILE A 103 -2.75 -12.88 1.17
CA ILE A 103 -1.80 -11.78 1.27
C ILE A 103 -0.89 -11.85 0.04
N TYR A 104 -0.64 -10.68 -0.57
CA TYR A 104 0.10 -10.55 -1.82
C TYR A 104 1.24 -9.54 -1.67
N CYS A 105 2.35 -9.75 -2.38
CA CYS A 105 3.31 -8.70 -2.67
C CYS A 105 2.80 -7.89 -3.88
N CYS A 106 2.99 -6.58 -3.82
CA CYS A 106 2.55 -5.65 -4.87
C CYS A 106 3.72 -5.23 -5.74
N SER A 107 3.87 -5.86 -6.90
CA SER A 107 5.03 -5.66 -7.78
C SER A 107 5.08 -4.29 -8.46
N ASP A 108 3.97 -3.55 -8.46
CA ASP A 108 3.87 -2.19 -9.00
C ASP A 108 4.21 -1.10 -7.97
N LEU A 109 4.31 -1.45 -6.68
CA LEU A 109 4.59 -0.53 -5.58
C LEU A 109 5.87 -0.88 -4.82
N SER A 110 6.16 -2.18 -4.72
CA SER A 110 7.36 -2.68 -4.06
C SER A 110 8.55 -2.43 -4.97
N ASP A 111 9.69 -2.12 -4.37
CA ASP A 111 10.96 -2.08 -5.11
C ASP A 111 11.24 -3.46 -5.70
N LEU A 112 10.82 -4.52 -5.00
CA LEU A 112 11.02 -5.88 -5.42
C LEU A 112 10.02 -6.84 -4.77
N CYS A 113 9.54 -7.84 -5.51
CA CYS A 113 8.76 -8.94 -4.96
C CYS A 113 9.49 -10.29 -5.07
N ASN A 114 10.33 -10.46 -6.10
CA ASN A 114 11.16 -11.65 -6.31
C ASN A 114 12.62 -11.26 -6.50
N ARG A 115 13.56 -12.04 -5.95
CA ARG A 115 15.00 -11.71 -6.06
C ARG A 115 15.52 -11.77 -7.49
N SER A 116 14.85 -12.54 -8.35
CA SER A 116 15.12 -12.62 -9.78
C SER A 116 14.75 -11.35 -10.56
N ASP A 117 14.02 -10.41 -9.96
CA ASP A 117 13.68 -9.12 -10.58
C ASP A 117 14.90 -8.17 -10.60
N ILE A 118 15.99 -8.52 -9.92
CA ILE A 118 17.28 -7.81 -9.96
C ILE A 118 18.00 -8.20 -11.25
N GLU A 119 17.76 -7.45 -12.32
CA GLU A 119 18.68 -7.46 -13.46
C GLU A 119 19.94 -6.69 -13.04
N ASP A 120 21.10 -7.37 -13.07
CA ASP A 120 22.42 -6.77 -12.84
C ASP A 120 22.69 -5.69 -13.92
N ASP A 121 22.22 -4.46 -13.69
CA ASP A 121 22.68 -3.28 -14.42
C ASP A 121 24.09 -2.93 -13.92
N ASN A 122 25.10 -3.55 -14.54
CA ASN A 122 26.52 -3.22 -14.37
C ASN A 122 27.06 -2.46 -15.58
#